data_AF-A0A8T6E451-F1
#
_entry.id   AF-A0A8T6E451-F1
#
_cell.length_a   1.000
_cell.length_b   1.000
_cell.length_c   1.000
_cell.angle_alpha   90.00
_cell.angle_beta   90.00
_cell.angle_gamma   90.00
#
_symmetry.space_group_name_H-M   'P 1'
#
loop_
_entity.id
_entity.type
_entity.pdbx_description
1 polymer ?
#
loop_
_entity_poly.entity_id
_entity_poly.type
_entity_poly.pdbx_seq_one_letter_code
_entity_poly.pdbx_strand_id
1 'polypeptide(L)'
;MLSSNLLRIAITVIASLGLAPLLSADQTGVNGGVIAVKLPHGATEAEFNDENQLIIRGHAIVAIPHEAEAEKHKLIVSFEDGSFQAIDFEVQSKEYEEQHITIENQDYVT
;
A
#
# COMPACT_ATOMS: atom_id res chain seq x y z
N MET A 1 -8.31 39.40 -59.35
CA MET A 1 -7.76 38.06 -59.06
C MET A 1 -7.02 38.19 -57.72
N LEU A 2 -7.69 37.98 -56.57
CA LEU A 2 -7.63 36.73 -55.76
C LEU A 2 -6.20 36.17 -55.73
N SER A 3 -5.42 36.25 -54.65
CA SER A 3 -5.52 35.62 -53.31
C SER A 3 -4.18 35.90 -52.58
N SER A 4 -3.91 35.79 -51.28
CA SER A 4 -4.63 35.44 -50.06
C SER A 4 -3.66 35.78 -48.91
N ASN A 5 -4.22 36.33 -47.84
CA ASN A 5 -3.66 36.55 -46.51
C ASN A 5 -2.65 35.49 -46.03
N LEU A 6 -1.48 35.94 -45.56
CA LEU A 6 -0.61 35.18 -44.65
C LEU A 6 -0.53 35.92 -43.31
N LEU A 7 -1.65 35.92 -42.62
CA LEU A 7 -1.73 36.10 -41.17
C LEU A 7 -1.76 34.70 -40.56
N ARG A 8 -0.80 34.36 -39.69
CA ARG A 8 -0.91 33.37 -38.59
C ARG A 8 0.46 33.31 -37.88
N ILE A 9 0.65 34.12 -36.85
CA ILE A 9 0.46 33.74 -35.44
C ILE A 9 1.50 32.68 -35.02
N ALA A 10 2.61 33.15 -34.44
CA ALA A 10 3.50 32.32 -33.64
C ALA A 10 2.86 32.16 -32.25
N ILE A 11 2.21 31.01 -32.01
CA ILE A 11 1.80 30.60 -30.65
C ILE A 11 2.89 29.69 -30.10
N THR A 12 3.64 30.25 -29.15
CA THR A 12 4.51 29.51 -28.25
C THR A 12 3.64 28.63 -27.34
N VAL A 13 3.73 27.30 -27.47
CA VAL A 13 3.21 26.37 -26.46
C VAL A 13 4.39 25.86 -25.65
N ILE A 14 4.60 26.48 -24.48
CA ILE A 14 5.42 25.89 -23.42
C ILE A 14 4.57 24.78 -22.83
N ALA A 15 4.86 23.54 -23.22
CA ALA A 15 4.30 22.36 -22.58
C ALA A 15 4.90 22.23 -21.18
N SER A 16 4.26 22.84 -20.20
CA SER A 16 4.46 22.48 -18.80
C SER A 16 3.88 21.08 -18.62
N LEU A 17 4.75 20.06 -18.70
CA LEU A 17 4.46 18.70 -18.22
C LEU A 17 4.21 18.81 -16.71
N GLY A 18 2.94 19.00 -16.36
CA GLY A 18 2.47 18.84 -14.99
C GLY A 18 2.56 17.35 -14.66
N LEU A 19 3.67 16.96 -14.02
CA LEU A 19 3.77 15.67 -13.34
C LEU A 19 2.84 15.76 -12.13
N ALA A 20 1.57 15.41 -12.31
CA ALA A 20 0.68 15.21 -11.17
C ALA A 20 1.28 14.04 -10.36
N PRO A 21 1.61 14.22 -9.07
CA PRO A 21 1.90 13.07 -8.24
C PRO A 21 0.63 12.23 -8.24
N LEU A 22 0.75 10.99 -8.72
CA LEU A 22 -0.26 9.97 -8.49
C LEU A 22 -0.40 9.87 -6.96
N LEU A 23 -1.46 10.46 -6.41
CA LEU A 23 -1.85 10.26 -5.03
C LEU A 23 -2.22 8.78 -4.88
N SER A 24 -1.22 7.94 -4.60
CA SER A 24 -1.46 6.66 -3.96
C SER A 24 -2.16 6.99 -2.65
N ALA A 25 -3.39 6.51 -2.48
CA ALA A 25 -4.03 6.57 -1.17
C ALA A 25 -3.09 5.87 -0.18
N ASP A 26 -2.64 6.58 0.85
CA ASP A 26 -1.79 6.00 1.89
C ASP A 26 -2.57 4.85 2.54
N GLN A 27 -2.04 3.63 2.37
CA GLN A 27 -2.61 2.43 2.94
C GLN A 27 -1.95 2.24 4.31
N THR A 28 -2.58 2.79 5.33
CA THR A 28 -2.01 2.88 6.68
C THR A 28 -2.65 1.87 7.63
N GLY A 29 -1.81 1.15 8.35
CA GLY A 29 -2.17 0.24 9.43
C GLY A 29 -1.53 0.64 10.75
N VAL A 30 -1.80 -0.18 11.76
CA VAL A 30 -1.17 -0.05 13.07
C VAL A 30 -0.54 -1.39 13.46
N ASN A 31 0.52 -1.31 14.27
CA ASN A 31 1.04 -2.45 15.03
C ASN A 31 -0.09 -3.31 15.60
N GLY A 32 0.00 -4.63 15.52
CA GLY A 32 -1.01 -5.56 16.06
C GLY A 32 -2.41 -5.44 15.44
N GLY A 33 -2.53 -4.74 14.32
CA GLY A 33 -3.77 -4.51 13.58
C GLY A 33 -3.88 -5.34 12.31
N VAL A 34 -4.91 -5.03 11.52
CA VAL A 34 -5.14 -5.64 10.20
C VAL A 34 -5.48 -4.53 9.22
N ILE A 35 -4.92 -4.60 8.01
CA ILE A 35 -5.24 -3.67 6.93
C ILE A 35 -5.70 -4.40 5.67
N ALA A 36 -6.53 -3.72 4.88
CA ALA A 36 -6.91 -4.19 3.56
C ALA A 36 -6.07 -3.44 2.52
N VAL A 37 -5.10 -4.12 1.92
CA VAL A 37 -4.23 -3.55 0.88
C VAL A 37 -4.84 -3.76 -0.50
N LYS A 38 -5.11 -2.68 -1.25
CA LYS A 38 -5.66 -2.80 -2.61
C LYS A 38 -4.64 -3.42 -3.55
N LEU A 39 -5.04 -4.48 -4.26
CA LEU A 39 -4.19 -5.20 -5.19
C LEU A 39 -4.40 -4.75 -6.64
N PRO A 40 -3.36 -4.85 -7.49
CA PRO A 40 -3.50 -4.77 -8.93
C PRO A 40 -4.39 -5.89 -9.45
N HIS A 41 -5.07 -5.63 -10.58
CA HIS A 41 -5.91 -6.64 -11.21
C HIS A 41 -5.05 -7.82 -11.68
N GLY A 42 -5.53 -9.05 -11.42
CA GLY A 42 -4.83 -10.28 -11.79
C GLY A 42 -3.79 -10.76 -10.77
N ALA A 43 -3.65 -10.10 -9.61
CA ALA A 43 -2.86 -10.62 -8.50
C ALA A 43 -3.40 -11.98 -8.04
N THR A 44 -2.51 -12.95 -7.88
CA THR A 44 -2.84 -14.34 -7.48
C THR A 44 -2.34 -14.69 -6.08
N GLU A 45 -1.28 -14.03 -5.62
CA GLU A 45 -0.68 -14.25 -4.30
C GLU A 45 -0.19 -12.92 -3.73
N ALA A 46 -0.18 -12.81 -2.40
CA ALA A 46 0.26 -11.63 -1.67
C ALA A 46 1.00 -12.09 -0.41
N GLU A 47 2.20 -11.56 -0.18
CA GLU A 47 3.12 -12.01 0.86
C GLU A 47 3.67 -10.82 1.66
N PHE A 48 3.67 -10.97 2.97
CA PHE A 48 4.27 -10.02 3.91
C PHE A 48 4.98 -10.81 5.01
N ASN A 49 6.23 -10.46 5.32
CA ASN A 49 7.09 -11.16 6.27
C ASN A 49 7.18 -12.68 6.03
N ASP A 50 7.39 -13.10 4.78
CA ASP A 50 7.48 -14.51 4.38
C ASP A 50 6.18 -15.32 4.64
N GLU A 51 5.07 -14.63 4.90
CA GLU A 51 3.76 -15.24 5.13
C GLU A 51 2.72 -14.83 4.07
N ASN A 52 1.99 -15.82 3.57
CA ASN A 52 0.91 -15.61 2.62
C ASN A 52 -0.31 -14.95 3.27
N GLN A 53 -0.77 -13.88 2.64
CA GLN A 53 -1.88 -13.06 3.09
C GLN A 53 -3.17 -13.45 2.36
N LEU A 54 -4.30 -13.30 3.05
CA LEU A 54 -5.60 -13.63 2.48
C LEU A 54 -5.98 -12.63 1.37
N ILE A 55 -6.22 -13.10 0.15
CA ILE A 55 -6.77 -12.28 -0.93
C ILE A 55 -8.29 -12.42 -0.97
N ILE A 56 -9.00 -11.29 -0.90
CA ILE A 56 -10.45 -11.25 -1.04
C ILE A 56 -10.90 -9.97 -1.76
N ARG A 57 -11.75 -10.12 -2.79
CA ARG A 57 -12.36 -8.99 -3.53
C ARG A 57 -11.33 -7.93 -3.97
N GLY A 58 -10.19 -8.38 -4.51
CA GLY A 58 -9.13 -7.50 -5.02
C GLY A 58 -8.31 -6.77 -3.93
N HIS A 59 -8.35 -7.26 -2.70
CA HIS A 59 -7.53 -6.75 -1.60
C HIS A 59 -6.78 -7.91 -0.93
N ALA A 60 -5.57 -7.65 -0.45
CA ALA A 60 -4.91 -8.50 0.53
C ALA A 60 -5.29 -8.04 1.94
N ILE A 61 -5.66 -8.98 2.80
CA ILE A 61 -5.87 -8.73 4.22
C ILE A 61 -4.54 -9.03 4.91
N VAL A 62 -3.82 -7.97 5.27
CA VAL A 62 -2.48 -8.05 5.83
C VAL A 62 -2.57 -7.97 7.34
N ALA A 63 -2.15 -9.04 8.02
CA ALA A 63 -1.99 -9.04 9.47
C ALA A 63 -0.66 -8.37 9.83
N ILE A 64 -0.71 -7.34 10.68
CA ILE A 64 0.49 -6.61 11.12
C ILE A 64 0.87 -7.14 12.51
N PRO A 65 2.06 -7.73 12.68
CA PRO A 65 2.56 -8.15 13.98
C PRO A 65 2.53 -7.01 15.01
N HIS A 66 2.41 -7.35 16.29
CA HIS A 66 2.45 -6.33 17.33
C HIS A 66 3.81 -5.62 17.37
N GLU A 67 4.87 -6.37 17.10
CA GLU A 67 6.28 -5.98 17.13
C GLU A 67 6.76 -5.33 15.83
N ALA A 68 5.87 -5.13 14.84
CA ALA A 68 6.25 -4.53 13.56
C ALA A 68 6.87 -3.13 13.75
N GLU A 69 7.80 -2.73 12.88
CA GLU A 69 8.35 -1.39 12.97
C GLU A 69 7.35 -0.35 12.45
N ALA A 70 7.25 0.81 13.12
CA ALA A 70 6.36 1.90 12.74
C ALA A 70 6.95 2.71 11.57
N GLU A 71 6.93 2.11 10.37
CA GLU A 71 7.52 2.66 9.15
C GLU A 71 6.79 2.19 7.89
N LYS A 72 7.42 2.39 6.72
CA LYS A 72 6.89 1.89 5.45
C LYS A 72 7.32 0.45 5.22
N HIS A 73 6.34 -0.39 4.95
CA HIS A 73 6.49 -1.81 4.64
C HIS A 73 6.13 -2.10 3.19
N LYS A 74 6.47 -3.30 2.73
CA LYS A 74 6.19 -3.78 1.38
C LYS A 74 5.39 -5.07 1.44
N LEU A 75 4.27 -5.08 0.73
CA LEU A 75 3.55 -6.28 0.37
C LEU A 75 4.05 -6.75 -1.00
N ILE A 76 4.57 -7.97 -1.08
CA ILE A 76 4.96 -8.58 -2.36
C ILE A 76 3.74 -9.25 -2.96
N VAL A 77 3.47 -8.98 -4.24
CA VAL A 77 2.29 -9.48 -4.94
C VAL A 77 2.75 -10.19 -6.20
N SER A 78 2.32 -11.44 -6.37
CA SER A 78 2.69 -12.27 -7.53
C SER A 78 1.50 -12.45 -8.47
N PHE A 79 1.82 -12.67 -9.74
CA PHE A 79 0.86 -12.88 -10.83
C PHE A 79 1.04 -14.27 -11.46
N GLU A 80 0.05 -14.71 -12.22
CA GLU A 80 0.04 -16.03 -12.87
C GLU A 80 1.21 -16.24 -13.85
N ASP A 81 1.72 -15.16 -14.46
CA ASP A 81 2.86 -15.20 -15.38
C ASP A 81 4.22 -15.30 -14.65
N GLY A 82 4.21 -15.37 -13.31
CA GLY A 82 5.39 -15.41 -12.47
C GLY A 82 6.06 -14.06 -12.24
N SER A 83 5.49 -12.96 -12.77
CA SER A 83 5.91 -11.62 -12.40
C SER A 83 5.49 -11.26 -10.98
N PHE A 84 6.13 -10.25 -10.40
CA PHE A 84 5.78 -9.75 -9.09
C PHE A 84 5.87 -8.22 -9.02
N GLN A 85 5.14 -7.64 -8.07
CA GLN A 85 5.12 -6.22 -7.76
C GLN A 85 5.16 -6.01 -6.25
N ALA A 86 5.95 -5.03 -5.78
CA ALA A 86 5.87 -4.56 -4.40
C ALA A 86 4.86 -3.40 -4.28
N ILE A 87 3.99 -3.48 -3.27
CA ILE A 87 3.05 -2.42 -2.90
C ILE A 87 3.46 -1.86 -1.55
N ASP A 88 3.69 -0.56 -1.49
CA ASP A 88 4.02 0.12 -0.24
C ASP A 88 2.77 0.31 0.62
N PHE A 89 2.91 0.09 1.92
CA PHE A 89 1.94 0.45 2.94
C PHE A 89 2.67 0.99 4.18
N GLU A 90 1.98 1.75 5.03
CA GLU A 90 2.58 2.35 6.23
C GLU A 90 2.04 1.68 7.49
N VAL A 91 2.91 1.42 8.46
CA VAL A 91 2.54 0.98 9.81
C VAL A 91 2.81 2.12 10.77
N GLN A 92 1.81 2.47 11.57
CA GLN A 92 1.92 3.47 12.61
C GLN A 92 1.92 2.82 13.98
N SER A 93 2.70 3.43 14.88
CA SER A 93 2.69 3.02 16.28
C SER A 93 1.30 3.26 16.89
N LYS A 94 0.86 2.29 17.68
CA LYS A 94 -0.33 2.40 18.51
C LYS A 94 0.06 2.18 19.95
N GLU A 95 -0.35 3.10 20.82
CA GLU A 95 -0.21 2.92 22.26
C GLU A 95 -1.30 1.96 22.76
N TYR A 96 -0.87 0.95 23.50
CA TYR A 96 -1.74 -0.02 24.15
C TYR A 96 -1.73 0.21 25.65
N GLU A 97 -2.90 0.18 26.28
CA GLU A 97 -3.00 0.26 27.74
C GLU A 97 -2.41 -1.00 28.37
N GLU A 98 -1.52 -0.81 29.34
CA GLU A 98 -1.00 -1.91 30.14
C GLU A 98 -2.06 -2.41 31.12
N GLN A 99 -2.16 -3.74 31.26
CA GLN A 99 -3.06 -4.38 32.21
C GLN A 99 -2.28 -5.34 33.11
N HIS A 100 -2.47 -5.21 34.42
CA HIS A 100 -1.91 -6.13 35.40
C HIS A 100 -2.93 -7.20 35.77
N ILE A 101 -2.61 -8.46 35.48
CA ILE A 101 -3.43 -9.62 35.80
C ILE A 101 -2.68 -10.47 36.82
N THR A 102 -3.32 -10.80 37.96
CA THR A 102 -2.75 -11.73 38.95
C THR A 102 -3.21 -13.15 38.64
N ILE A 103 -2.26 -14.04 38.39
CA ILE A 103 -2.51 -15.46 38.16
C ILE A 103 -1.93 -16.24 39.35
N GLU A 104 -2.81 -16.79 40.19
CA GLU A 104 -2.42 -17.50 41.42
C GLU A 104 -1.64 -18.79 41.13
N ASN A 105 -1.94 -19.45 40.02
CA ASN A 105 -1.23 -20.65 39.57
C ASN A 105 -0.41 -20.35 38.31
N GLN A 106 0.92 -20.31 38.46
CA GLN A 106 1.85 -20.05 37.37
C GLN A 106 1.86 -21.15 36.28
N ASP A 107 1.34 -22.34 36.58
CA ASP A 107 1.19 -23.44 35.61
C ASP A 107 0.23 -23.09 34.46
N TYR A 108 -0.55 -22.01 34.55
CA TYR A 108 -1.48 -21.57 33.50
C TYR A 108 -0.88 -20.57 32.50
N VAL A 109 0.40 -20.22 32.64
CA VAL A 109 1.09 -19.22 31.80
C VAL A 109 2.23 -19.85 30.98
N THR A 110 2.52 -21.14 31.19
CA THR A 110 3.68 -21.84 30.60
C THR A 110 3.28 -22.78 29.49
#